data_AF-A0A7T7S2N3-F1
#
_entry.id   AF-A0A7T7S2N3-F1
#
_cell.length_a   1.000
_cell.length_b   1.000
_cell.length_c   1.000
_cell.angle_alpha   90.00
_cell.angle_beta   90.00
_cell.angle_gamma   90.00
#
_symmetry.space_group_name_H-M   'P 1'
#
loop_
_entity.id
_entity.type
_entity.pdbx_description
1 polymer ?
#
loop_
_entity_poly.entity_id
_entity_poly.type
_entity_poly.pdbx_seq_one_letter_code
_entity_poly.pdbx_strand_id
1 'polypeptide(L)' 'MDTDLETLATALHDIADDLLKARPQIVPARPRTGIAPTITDAEALPLTTIAPLPGINTEGCFLR' A
#
# COMPACT_ATOMS: atom_id res chain seq x y z
N MET A 1 19.98 -3.35 -5.29
CA MET A 1 19.78 -3.74 -3.87
C MET A 1 18.29 -3.70 -3.63
N ASP A 2 17.77 -4.60 -2.79
CA ASP A 2 16.37 -4.76 -2.36
C ASP A 2 15.42 -5.68 -3.15
N THR A 3 15.92 -6.71 -3.84
CA THR A 3 15.07 -7.78 -4.42
C THR A 3 14.16 -8.46 -3.39
N ASP A 4 14.64 -8.63 -2.16
CA ASP A 4 13.86 -9.24 -1.07
C ASP A 4 12.73 -8.32 -0.60
N LEU A 5 12.96 -7.00 -0.62
CA LEU A 5 11.95 -6.02 -0.25
C LEU A 5 10.86 -5.89 -1.33
N GLU A 6 11.23 -5.90 -2.60
CA GLU A 6 10.27 -5.94 -3.72
C GLU A 6 9.43 -7.22 -3.67
N THR A 7 10.05 -8.34 -3.29
CA THR A 7 9.34 -9.62 -3.08
C THR A 7 8.37 -9.53 -1.91
N LEU A 8 8.77 -8.91 -0.79
CA LEU A 8 7.90 -8.67 0.35
C LEU A 8 6.73 -7.74 0.01
N ALA A 9 6.99 -6.66 -0.71
CA ALA A 9 5.97 -5.71 -1.17
C ALA A 9 4.94 -6.39 -2.07
N THR A 10 5.40 -7.24 -3.00
CA THR A 10 4.54 -8.04 -3.88
C THR A 10 3.68 -9.03 -3.08
N ALA A 11 4.27 -9.78 -2.15
CA ALA A 11 3.54 -10.74 -1.33
C ALA A 11 2.47 -10.07 -0.46
N LEU A 12 2.77 -8.90 0.12
CA LEU A 12 1.80 -8.13 0.89
C LEU A 12 0.70 -7.53 0.01
N HIS A 13 1.02 -7.14 -1.23
CA HIS A 13 0.03 -6.69 -2.20
C HIS A 13 -0.98 -7.79 -2.53
N ASP A 14 -0.51 -8.99 -2.85
CA ASP A 14 -1.37 -10.14 -3.19
C ASP A 14 -2.30 -10.49 -2.01
N ILE A 15 -1.78 -10.49 -0.78
CA ILE A 15 -2.58 -10.72 0.42
C ILE A 15 -3.62 -9.61 0.62
N ALA A 16 -3.24 -8.34 0.40
CA ALA A 16 -4.14 -7.21 0.55
C ALA A 16 -5.26 -7.23 -0.50
N ASP A 17 -4.93 -7.57 -1.75
CA ASP A 17 -5.88 -7.68 -2.86
C ASP A 17 -6.89 -8.81 -2.60
N ASP A 18 -6.43 -9.98 -2.16
CA ASP A 18 -7.31 -11.09 -1.78
C ASP A 18 -8.21 -10.74 -0.59
N LEU A 19 -7.69 -10.02 0.41
CA LEU A 19 -8.49 -9.56 1.55
C LEU A 19 -9.56 -8.55 1.14
N LEU A 20 -9.23 -7.61 0.26
CA LEU A 20 -10.17 -6.60 -0.25
C LEU A 20 -11.24 -7.23 -1.15
N LYS A 21 -10.87 -8.22 -1.96
CA LYS A 21 -11.82 -9.05 -2.74
C LYS A 21 -12.76 -9.83 -1.85
N ALA A 22 -12.24 -10.47 -0.79
CA ALA A 22 -13.03 -11.27 0.14
C ALA A 22 -13.95 -10.42 1.03
N ARG A 23 -13.54 -9.18 1.33
CA ARG A 23 -14.26 -8.27 2.23
C ARG A 23 -14.20 -6.84 1.69
N PRO A 24 -15.05 -6.46 0.73
CA PRO A 24 -15.06 -5.10 0.17
C PRO A 24 -15.45 -4.00 1.17
N GLN A 25 -15.86 -4.36 2.38
CA GLN A 25 -16.23 -3.44 3.47
C GLN A 25 -15.05 -2.98 4.34
N ILE A 26 -13.85 -3.57 4.20
CA ILE A 26 -12.62 -3.15 4.90
C ILE A 26 -11.77 -2.17 4.09
N VAL A 27 -12.34 -1.57 3.04
CA VAL A 27 -11.65 -0.56 2.24
C VAL A 27 -11.19 0.59 3.15
N PRO A 28 -9.89 0.97 3.09
CA PRO A 28 -9.36 2.06 3.90
C PRO A 28 -10.14 3.35 3.69
N ALA A 29 -10.40 4.08 4.77
CA ALA A 29 -11.05 5.38 4.68
C ALA A 29 -10.17 6.35 3.87
N ARG A 30 -10.56 6.66 2.63
CA ARG A 30 -9.87 7.69 1.86
C ARG A 30 -10.15 9.07 2.45
N PRO A 31 -9.14 9.95 2.51
CA PRO A 31 -9.39 11.34 2.83
C PRO A 31 -10.41 11.90 1.84
N ARG A 32 -11.56 12.39 2.35
CA ARG A 32 -12.64 12.98 1.52
C ARG A 32 -12.20 14.30 0.85
N THR A 33 -11.08 14.86 1.30
CA THR A 33 -10.53 16.14 0.87
C THR A 33 -9.01 16.03 0.81
N GLY A 34 -8.40 16.39 -0.33
CA GLY A 34 -6.96 16.26 -0.58
C GLY A 34 -6.67 15.71 -1.98
N ILE A 35 -5.39 15.47 -2.28
CA ILE A 35 -4.97 14.75 -3.50
C ILE A 35 -5.54 13.34 -3.39
N ALA A 36 -6.38 12.94 -4.36
CA ALA A 36 -6.86 11.57 -4.42
C ALA A 36 -5.63 10.66 -4.64
N PRO A 37 -5.39 9.65 -3.78
CA PRO A 37 -4.25 8.78 -3.95
C PRO A 37 -4.34 8.08 -5.30
N THR A 38 -3.26 8.16 -6.08
CA THR A 38 -3.12 7.49 -7.39
C THR A 38 -2.88 5.98 -7.24
N ILE A 39 -2.65 5.52 -6.01
CA ILE A 39 -2.40 4.12 -5.65
C ILE A 39 -3.70 3.38 -5.28
N THR A 40 -3.73 2.08 -5.51
CA THR A 40 -4.87 1.23 -5.16
C THR A 40 -4.93 0.95 -3.66
N ASP A 41 -6.10 0.56 -3.14
CA ASP A 41 -6.25 0.22 -1.72
C ASP A 41 -5.38 -1.00 -1.33
N ALA A 42 -5.15 -1.92 -2.28
CA ALA A 42 -4.24 -3.06 -2.15
C ALA A 42 -2.75 -2.65 -2.17
N GLU A 43 -2.44 -1.46 -2.67
CA GLU A 43 -1.09 -0.90 -2.72
C GLU A 43 -0.80 -0.01 -1.50
N ALA A 44 -1.82 0.62 -0.92
CA ALA A 44 -1.68 1.42 0.29
C ALA A 44 -1.34 0.58 1.55
N LEU A 45 -1.94 -0.62 1.67
CA LEU A 45 -1.73 -1.53 2.81
C LEU A 45 -0.28 -2.06 2.96
N PRO A 46 0.37 -2.59 1.90
CA PRO A 46 1.76 -3.01 1.97
C PRO A 46 2.68 -1.82 2.25
N LEU A 47 2.44 -0.67 1.61
CA LEU A 47 3.25 0.54 1.80
C LEU A 47 3.23 1.02 3.25
N THR A 48 2.07 1.06 3.93
CA THR A 48 2.03 1.44 5.35
C THR A 48 2.72 0.43 6.27
N THR A 49 2.86 -0.83 5.83
CA THR A 49 3.50 -1.88 6.62
C THR A 49 5.02 -1.79 6.53
N ILE A 50 5.56 -1.41 5.36
CA ILE A 50 7.01 -1.26 5.13
C ILE A 50 7.53 0.16 5.40
N ALA A 51 6.68 1.19 5.37
CA ALA A 51 7.06 2.59 5.64
C ALA A 51 7.80 2.84 6.97
N PRO A 52 7.56 2.09 8.07
CA PRO A 52 8.32 2.25 9.31
C PRO A 52 9.73 1.66 9.26
N LEU A 53 10.08 0.90 8.21
CA LEU A 53 11.40 0.30 8.06
C LEU A 53 12.43 1.38 7.71
N PRO A 54 13.57 1.45 8.42
CA PRO A 54 14.58 2.47 8.18
C PRO A 54 15.13 2.35 6.75
N GLY A 55 15.05 3.44 5.98
CA GLY A 55 15.53 3.51 4.60
C GLY A 55 14.43 3.52 3.52
N ILE A 56 13.16 3.34 3.89
CA ILE A 56 12.03 3.31 2.96
C ILE A 56 11.24 4.63 3.01
N ASN A 57 11.15 5.33 1.87
CA ASN A 57 10.45 6.62 1.74
C ASN A 57 9.17 6.48 0.90
N THR A 58 8.04 6.20 1.54
CA THR A 58 6.76 6.00 0.85
C THR A 58 6.03 7.30 0.46
N GLU A 59 6.55 8.48 0.85
CA GLU A 59 5.92 9.79 0.62
C GLU A 59 5.74 10.12 -0.88
N GLY A 60 6.63 9.64 -1.74
CA GLY A 60 6.57 9.87 -3.19
C GLY A 60 5.47 9.08 -3.92
N CYS A 61 4.99 7.98 -3.33
CA CYS A 61 3.94 7.15 -3.93
C CYS A 61 2.55 7.82 -3.86
N PHE A 62 2.34 8.73 -2.93
CA PHE A 62 1.06 9.45 -2.74
C PHE A 62 0.96 10.75 -3.55
N LEU A 63 2.06 11.22 -4.18
CA LEU A 63 2.18 12.54 -4.79
C LEU A 63 2.34 12.53 -6.31
N ARG A 64 1.95 11.44 -6.98
CA ARG A 64 2.11 11.29 -8.44
C ARG A 64 0.88 11.73 -9.24
#